data_AF-A0A7K0GAG1-F1
#
_entry.id   AF-A0A7K0GAG1-F1
#
_cell.length_a   1.000
_cell.length_b   1.000
_cell.length_c   1.000
_cell.angle_alpha   90.00
_cell.angle_beta   90.00
_cell.angle_gamma   90.00
#
_symmetry.space_group_name_H-M   'P 1'
#
loop_
_entity.id
_entity.type
_entity.pdbx_description
1 polymer ?
#
loop_
_entity_poly.entity_id
_entity_poly.type
_entity_poly.pdbx_seq_one_letter_code
_entity_poly.pdbx_strand_id
1 'polypeptide(L)'
;MKQNNVTRRLAEQLREKLGYILLFEIADPRLDLVTITGVEVSQDRSYARIFVSCEGARYEEVLGALGAAKGRIRSLLARALDWRVVPELDFRIDRSTDEAERIALALENVPPTVVVEKDEAGYPLQELDGDGEEAEAGEPLAGDTAESVGASESGAIDG
;
A
#
# COMPACT_ATOMS: atom_id res chain seq x y z
N MET A 1 6.33 -1.27 -9.62
CA MET A 1 7.24 -0.69 -10.63
C MET A 1 7.36 0.82 -10.39
N LYS A 2 8.48 1.48 -10.72
CA LYS A 2 8.56 2.95 -10.56
C LYS A 2 7.71 3.62 -11.65
N GLN A 3 6.53 4.11 -11.26
CA GLN A 3 5.64 4.87 -12.14
C GLN A 3 6.14 6.31 -12.28
N ASN A 4 6.24 6.81 -13.51
CA ASN A 4 6.43 8.23 -13.79
C ASN A 4 5.11 8.84 -14.31
N ASN A 5 5.10 10.13 -14.60
CA ASN A 5 3.90 10.82 -15.08
C ASN A 5 3.33 10.24 -16.38
N VAL A 6 4.20 9.73 -17.27
CA VAL A 6 3.79 9.13 -18.55
C VAL A 6 3.16 7.76 -18.31
N THR A 7 3.84 6.88 -17.56
CA THR A 7 3.32 5.53 -17.29
C THR A 7 2.05 5.57 -16.46
N ARG A 8 1.90 6.54 -15.55
CA ARG A 8 0.65 6.76 -14.80
C ARG A 8 -0.52 7.12 -15.71
N ARG A 9 -0.31 8.01 -16.69
CA ARG A 9 -1.35 8.36 -17.68
C ARG A 9 -1.73 7.16 -18.55
N LEU A 10 -0.75 6.36 -18.96
CA LEU A 10 -0.99 5.14 -19.73
C LEU A 10 -1.74 4.08 -18.93
N ALA A 11 -1.37 3.91 -17.65
CA ALA A 11 -2.06 3.00 -16.74
C ALA A 11 -3.52 3.39 -16.56
N GLU A 12 -3.81 4.69 -16.43
CA GLU A 12 -5.18 5.18 -16.30
C GLU A 12 -6.02 4.96 -17.57
N GLN A 13 -5.45 5.24 -18.75
CA GLN A 13 -6.10 4.92 -20.03
C GLN A 13 -6.39 3.42 -20.17
N LEU A 14 -5.41 2.59 -19.82
CA LEU A 14 -5.56 1.14 -19.87
C LEU A 14 -6.64 0.67 -18.88
N ARG A 15 -6.66 1.22 -17.66
CA ARG A 15 -7.66 0.91 -16.62
C ARG A 15 -9.08 1.23 -17.09
N GLU A 16 -9.29 2.42 -17.66
CA GLU A 16 -10.59 2.85 -18.18
C GLU A 16 -11.08 1.91 -19.30
N LYS A 17 -10.24 1.64 -20.30
CA LYS A 17 -10.62 0.77 -21.43
C LYS A 17 -10.80 -0.68 -21.02
N LEU A 18 -9.96 -1.18 -20.12
CA LEU A 18 -10.09 -2.53 -19.61
C LEU A 18 -11.38 -2.70 -18.79
N GLY A 19 -11.74 -1.71 -17.98
CA GLY A 19 -13.00 -1.70 -17.24
C GLY A 19 -14.22 -1.75 -18.17
N TYR A 20 -14.21 -0.94 -19.24
CA TYR A 20 -15.26 -0.98 -20.26
C TYR A 20 -15.34 -2.36 -20.94
N ILE A 21 -14.21 -2.93 -21.33
CA ILE A 21 -14.16 -4.25 -21.99
C ILE A 21 -14.71 -5.34 -21.07
N LEU A 22 -14.28 -5.37 -19.80
CA LEU A 22 -14.77 -6.37 -18.86
C LEU A 22 -16.28 -6.26 -18.63
N LEU A 23 -16.82 -5.03 -18.58
CA LEU A 23 -18.23 -4.82 -18.28
C LEU A 23 -19.16 -5.07 -19.48
N PHE A 24 -18.73 -4.76 -20.71
CA PHE A 24 -19.62 -4.75 -21.88
C PHE A 24 -19.27 -5.77 -22.98
N GLU A 25 -18.01 -6.20 -23.07
CA GLU A 25 -17.52 -7.01 -24.22
C GLU A 25 -17.24 -8.47 -23.85
N ILE A 26 -17.16 -8.76 -22.55
CA ILE A 26 -16.89 -10.09 -22.01
C ILE A 26 -18.17 -10.65 -21.39
N ALA A 27 -18.68 -11.73 -21.98
CA ALA A 27 -19.85 -12.46 -21.49
C ALA A 27 -19.39 -13.76 -20.81
N ASP A 28 -18.73 -13.62 -19.66
CA ASP A 28 -18.33 -14.76 -18.81
C ASP A 28 -18.90 -14.54 -17.40
N PRO A 29 -19.86 -15.37 -16.94
CA PRO A 29 -20.45 -15.25 -15.60
C PRO A 29 -19.43 -15.29 -14.47
N ARG A 30 -18.27 -15.93 -14.70
CA ARG A 30 -17.19 -16.01 -13.71
C ARG A 30 -16.54 -14.66 -13.46
N LEU A 31 -16.66 -13.73 -14.40
CA LEU A 31 -16.12 -12.38 -14.32
C LEU A 31 -17.15 -11.36 -13.84
N ASP A 32 -18.36 -11.80 -13.48
CA ASP A 32 -19.36 -10.94 -12.86
C ASP A 32 -18.88 -10.42 -11.50
N LEU A 33 -19.11 -9.12 -11.28
CA LEU A 33 -18.71 -8.36 -10.08
C LEU A 33 -17.20 -8.24 -9.85
N VAL A 34 -16.40 -8.47 -10.90
CA VAL A 34 -14.96 -8.27 -10.85
C VAL A 34 -14.61 -6.79 -11.07
N THR A 35 -13.83 -6.20 -10.15
CA THR A 35 -13.45 -4.78 -10.20
C THR A 35 -11.95 -4.61 -10.39
N ILE A 36 -11.53 -3.68 -11.24
CA ILE A 36 -10.11 -3.32 -11.40
C ILE A 36 -9.77 -2.21 -10.41
N THR A 37 -8.92 -2.53 -9.43
CA THR A 37 -8.51 -1.57 -8.39
C THR A 37 -7.30 -0.74 -8.82
N GLY A 38 -6.41 -1.32 -9.62
CA GLY A 38 -5.18 -0.66 -10.02
C GLY A 38 -4.55 -1.26 -11.26
N VAL A 39 -3.74 -0.45 -11.94
CA VAL A 39 -2.94 -0.88 -13.10
C VAL A 39 -1.56 -0.27 -13.00
N GLU A 40 -0.54 -1.09 -13.23
CA GLU A 40 0.85 -0.66 -13.38
C GLU A 40 1.37 -1.05 -14.76
N VAL A 41 1.83 -0.07 -15.53
CA VAL A 41 2.46 -0.31 -16.83
C VAL A 41 3.97 -0.15 -16.72
N SER A 42 4.74 -1.03 -17.35
CA SER A 42 6.19 -0.94 -17.44
C SER A 42 6.62 0.26 -18.30
N GLN A 43 7.85 0.76 -18.11
CA GLN A 43 8.33 1.95 -18.83
C GLN A 43 8.40 1.74 -20.35
N ASP A 44 8.76 0.54 -20.78
CA ASP A 44 8.82 0.09 -22.17
C ASP A 44 7.46 -0.40 -22.71
N ARG A 45 6.40 -0.37 -21.89
CA ARG A 45 5.04 -0.85 -22.24
C ARG A 45 4.98 -2.30 -22.72
N SER A 46 5.98 -3.11 -22.37
CA SER A 46 5.99 -4.54 -22.69
C SER A 46 5.09 -5.34 -21.75
N TYR A 47 4.95 -4.89 -20.50
CA TYR A 47 4.14 -5.55 -19.46
C TYR A 47 3.22 -4.57 -18.75
N ALA A 48 2.03 -5.06 -18.40
CA ALA A 48 1.08 -4.37 -17.54
C ALA A 48 0.58 -5.31 -16.46
N ARG A 49 0.75 -4.93 -15.19
CA ARG A 49 0.15 -5.62 -14.05
C ARG A 49 -1.20 -4.99 -13.74
N ILE A 50 -2.23 -5.81 -13.65
CA ILE A 50 -3.59 -5.39 -13.36
C ILE A 50 -4.00 -6.01 -12.04
N PHE A 51 -4.38 -5.16 -11.10
CA PHE A 51 -4.89 -5.53 -9.79
C PHE A 51 -6.41 -5.58 -9.83
N VAL A 52 -6.95 -6.68 -9.34
CA VAL A 52 -8.35 -7.04 -9.47
C VAL A 52 -8.90 -7.45 -8.11
N SER A 53 -10.03 -6.88 -7.71
CA SER A 53 -10.75 -7.25 -6.50
C SER A 53 -12.03 -8.00 -6.86
N CYS A 54 -12.33 -9.03 -6.07
CA CYS A 54 -13.53 -9.85 -6.14
C CYS A 54 -13.71 -10.56 -4.79
N GLU A 55 -14.72 -11.42 -4.67
CA GLU A 55 -14.95 -12.19 -3.46
C GLU A 55 -13.84 -13.24 -3.24
N GLY A 56 -13.35 -13.35 -1.99
CA GLY A 56 -12.25 -14.24 -1.61
C GLY A 56 -12.40 -15.69 -2.06
N ALA A 57 -13.62 -16.24 -1.99
CA ALA A 57 -13.92 -17.61 -2.39
C ALA A 57 -13.75 -17.86 -3.91
N ARG A 58 -13.75 -16.80 -4.73
CA ARG A 58 -13.75 -16.87 -6.19
C ARG A 58 -12.40 -16.56 -6.83
N TYR A 59 -11.35 -16.31 -6.04
CA TYR A 59 -10.05 -15.86 -6.55
C TYR A 59 -9.44 -16.73 -7.64
N GLU A 60 -9.39 -18.05 -7.42
CA GLU A 60 -8.79 -18.97 -8.38
C GLU A 60 -9.64 -19.07 -9.67
N GLU A 61 -10.97 -19.10 -9.52
CA GLU A 61 -11.90 -19.13 -10.65
C GLU A 61 -11.78 -17.86 -11.51
N VAL A 62 -11.77 -16.69 -10.88
CA VAL A 62 -11.65 -15.39 -11.55
C VAL A 62 -10.30 -15.27 -12.25
N LEU A 63 -9.20 -15.65 -11.60
CA LEU A 63 -7.87 -15.64 -12.23
C LEU A 63 -7.80 -16.59 -13.43
N GLY A 64 -8.39 -17.79 -13.31
CA GLY A 64 -8.48 -18.75 -14.41
C GLY A 64 -9.27 -18.21 -15.60
N ALA A 65 -10.43 -17.59 -15.32
CA ALA A 65 -11.28 -16.97 -16.35
C ALA A 65 -10.59 -15.78 -17.04
N LEU A 66 -9.95 -14.88 -16.26
CA LEU A 66 -9.14 -13.77 -16.82
C LEU A 66 -7.97 -14.28 -17.65
N GLY A 67 -7.32 -15.36 -17.21
CA GLY A 67 -6.26 -16.04 -17.95
C GLY A 67 -6.74 -16.55 -19.32
N ALA A 68 -7.89 -17.23 -19.35
CA ALA A 68 -8.51 -17.72 -20.59
C ALA A 68 -8.97 -16.57 -21.51
N ALA A 69 -9.51 -15.50 -20.94
CA ALA A 69 -9.99 -14.33 -21.67
C ALA A 69 -8.86 -13.39 -22.13
N LYS A 70 -7.63 -13.53 -21.61
CA LYS A 70 -6.47 -12.64 -21.84
C LYS A 70 -6.24 -12.34 -23.32
N GLY A 71 -6.34 -13.35 -24.20
CA GLY A 71 -6.18 -13.17 -25.65
C GLY A 71 -7.24 -12.23 -26.25
N ARG A 72 -8.51 -12.49 -25.95
CA ARG A 72 -9.65 -11.68 -26.41
C ARG A 72 -9.56 -10.25 -25.87
N ILE A 73 -9.28 -10.10 -24.58
CA ILE A 73 -9.10 -8.80 -23.93
C ILE A 73 -8.01 -7.98 -24.63
N ARG A 74 -6.85 -8.59 -24.92
CA ARG A 74 -5.75 -7.91 -25.63
C ARG A 74 -6.15 -7.48 -27.03
N SER A 75 -6.90 -8.30 -27.77
CA SER A 75 -7.39 -7.93 -29.10
C SER A 75 -8.38 -6.76 -29.06
N LEU A 76 -9.25 -6.71 -28.05
CA LEU A 76 -10.18 -5.60 -27.86
C LEU A 76 -9.43 -4.32 -27.47
N LEU A 77 -8.47 -4.42 -26.54
CA LEU A 77 -7.60 -3.31 -26.16
C LEU A 77 -6.81 -2.77 -27.35
N ALA A 78 -6.33 -3.62 -28.26
CA ALA A 78 -5.59 -3.18 -29.45
C ALA A 78 -6.44 -2.33 -30.41
N ARG A 79 -7.77 -2.49 -30.36
CA ARG A 79 -8.72 -1.68 -31.15
C ARG A 79 -9.14 -0.42 -30.40
N ALA A 80 -9.20 -0.49 -29.08
CA ALA A 80 -9.64 0.61 -28.22
C ALA A 80 -8.52 1.60 -27.85
N LEU A 81 -7.27 1.13 -27.81
CA LEU A 81 -6.08 1.91 -27.52
C LEU A 81 -5.31 2.18 -28.81
N ASP A 82 -4.92 3.43 -29.03
CA ASP A 82 -4.02 3.83 -30.11
C ASP A 82 -2.55 3.54 -29.74
N TRP A 83 -2.26 2.30 -29.35
CA TRP A 83 -0.94 1.86 -28.93
C TRP A 83 -0.33 0.96 -30.00
N ARG A 84 0.93 1.21 -30.35
CA ARG A 84 1.67 0.39 -31.33
C ARG A 84 1.72 -1.08 -30.92
N VAL A 85 1.87 -1.35 -29.62
CA VAL A 85 1.90 -2.69 -29.05
C VAL A 85 1.10 -2.66 -27.75
N VAL A 86 0.14 -3.57 -27.62
CA VAL A 86 -0.57 -3.80 -26.35
C VAL A 86 0.31 -4.67 -25.46
N PRO A 87 0.59 -4.24 -24.21
CA PRO A 87 1.43 -4.99 -23.29
C PRO A 87 0.89 -6.40 -23.03
N GLU A 88 1.75 -7.25 -22.52
CA GLU A 88 1.31 -8.46 -21.87
C GLU A 88 0.61 -8.13 -20.54
N LEU A 89 -0.57 -8.72 -20.33
CA LEU A 89 -1.40 -8.49 -19.15
C LEU A 89 -1.09 -9.54 -18.07
N ASP A 90 -0.67 -9.09 -16.89
CA ASP A 90 -0.47 -9.90 -15.68
C ASP A 90 -1.58 -9.58 -14.67
N PHE A 91 -2.57 -10.45 -14.56
CA PHE A 91 -3.69 -10.26 -13.63
C PHE A 91 -3.31 -10.76 -12.23
N ARG A 92 -3.58 -9.95 -11.20
CA ARG A 92 -3.34 -10.29 -9.80
C ARG A 92 -4.52 -9.88 -8.94
N ILE A 93 -4.80 -10.71 -7.93
CA ILE A 93 -5.79 -10.37 -6.92
C ILE A 93 -5.24 -9.28 -6.01
N ASP A 94 -6.05 -8.25 -5.81
CA ASP A 94 -5.86 -7.22 -4.82
C ASP A 94 -6.49 -7.64 -3.49
N ARG A 95 -5.64 -7.97 -2.51
CA ARG A 95 -6.06 -8.36 -1.15
C ARG A 95 -6.16 -7.17 -0.19
N SER A 96 -5.87 -5.95 -0.67
CA SER A 96 -5.95 -4.77 0.20
C SER A 96 -7.37 -4.49 0.67
N THR A 97 -8.38 -4.87 -0.13
CA THR A 97 -9.79 -4.76 0.24
C THR A 97 -10.13 -5.67 1.42
N ASP A 98 -9.73 -6.95 1.38
CA ASP A 98 -9.96 -7.89 2.49
C ASP A 98 -9.29 -7.41 3.79
N GLU A 99 -8.09 -6.86 3.69
CA GLU A 99 -7.36 -6.34 4.85
C GLU A 99 -8.07 -5.11 5.43
N ALA A 100 -8.54 -4.20 4.56
CA ALA A 100 -9.30 -3.03 4.99
C ALA A 100 -10.60 -3.43 5.71
N GLU A 101 -11.32 -4.45 5.20
CA GLU A 101 -12.52 -4.99 5.84
C GLU A 101 -12.20 -5.62 7.21
N ARG A 102 -11.11 -6.41 7.30
CA ARG A 102 -10.66 -6.97 8.57
C ARG A 102 -10.32 -5.90 9.60
N ILE A 103 -9.61 -4.84 9.19
CA ILE A 103 -9.28 -3.72 10.07
C ILE A 103 -10.56 -3.00 10.51
N ALA A 104 -11.49 -2.75 9.59
CA ALA A 104 -12.77 -2.11 9.93
C ALA A 104 -13.56 -2.91 10.98
N LEU A 105 -13.66 -4.24 10.81
CA LEU A 105 -14.29 -5.14 11.78
C LEU A 105 -13.56 -5.16 13.14
N ALA A 106 -12.22 -5.10 13.13
CA ALA A 106 -11.44 -5.01 14.35
C ALA A 106 -11.66 -3.69 15.09
N LEU A 107 -11.83 -2.58 14.37
CA LEU A 107 -12.11 -1.25 14.93
C LEU A 107 -13.51 -1.15 15.55
N GLU A 108 -14.51 -1.82 14.97
CA GLU A 108 -15.87 -1.85 15.53
C GLU A 108 -15.93 -2.58 16.89
N ASN A 109 -15.07 -3.57 17.09
CA ASN A 109 -14.98 -4.36 18.31
C ASN A 109 -13.95 -3.84 19.31
N VAL A 110 -13.47 -2.60 19.16
CA VAL A 110 -12.60 -1.99 20.17
C VAL A 110 -13.45 -1.71 21.41
N PRO A 111 -13.23 -2.41 22.55
CA PRO A 111 -13.86 -2.00 23.79
C PRO A 111 -13.49 -0.53 24.03
N PRO A 112 -14.40 0.30 24.56
CA PRO A 112 -14.12 1.71 24.80
C PRO A 112 -12.79 1.77 25.54
N THR A 113 -11.75 2.28 24.87
CA THR A 113 -10.46 2.50 25.51
C THR A 113 -10.77 3.29 26.76
N VAL A 114 -10.39 2.76 27.93
CA VAL A 114 -10.57 3.41 29.22
C VAL A 114 -10.27 4.88 29.01
N VAL A 115 -11.26 5.74 29.25
CA VAL A 115 -11.09 7.17 29.07
C VAL A 115 -10.15 7.59 30.18
N VAL A 116 -8.85 7.56 29.89
CA VAL A 116 -7.86 8.06 30.83
C VAL A 116 -8.06 9.56 30.83
N GLU A 117 -8.52 10.09 31.97
CA GLU A 117 -8.61 11.53 32.15
C GLU A 117 -7.24 12.14 31.83
N LYS A 118 -7.22 13.23 31.08
CA LYS A 118 -6.00 13.89 30.64
C LYS A 118 -5.83 15.19 31.40
N ASP A 119 -4.60 15.55 31.74
CA ASP A 119 -4.29 16.86 32.26
C ASP A 119 -4.43 17.96 31.18
N GLU A 120 -4.26 19.21 31.59
CA GLU A 120 -4.35 20.38 30.70
C GLU A 120 -3.27 20.38 29.60
N ALA A 121 -2.20 19.58 29.76
CA ALA A 121 -1.14 19.37 28.78
C ALA A 121 -1.37 18.14 27.88
N GLY A 122 -2.45 17.39 28.10
CA GLY A 122 -2.86 16.23 27.29
C GLY A 122 -2.23 14.89 27.71
N TYR A 123 -1.53 14.83 28.85
CA TYR A 123 -0.98 13.60 29.40
C TYR A 123 -2.02 12.84 30.21
N PRO A 124 -2.04 11.50 30.15
CA PRO A 124 -2.91 10.70 31.00
C PRO A 124 -2.63 10.96 32.48
N LEU A 125 -3.68 11.27 33.25
CA LEU A 125 -3.64 11.32 34.71
C LEU A 125 -3.32 9.91 35.20
N GLN A 126 -2.20 9.76 35.92
CA GLN A 126 -1.75 8.48 36.44
C GLN A 126 -2.76 7.91 37.44
N GLU A 127 -3.34 6.74 37.15
CA GLU A 127 -3.69 5.81 38.22
C GLU A 127 -2.39 5.09 38.61
N LEU A 128 -1.77 5.58 39.68
CA LEU A 128 -0.74 4.83 40.40
C LEU A 128 -1.45 3.70 41.14
N ASP A 129 -1.67 2.58 40.46
CA ASP A 129 -1.88 1.31 41.16
C ASP A 129 -0.54 0.97 41.84
N GLY A 130 -0.47 1.38 43.10
CA GLY A 130 0.73 1.31 43.91
C GLY A 130 1.04 -0.13 44.31
N ASP A 131 2.12 -0.65 43.76
CA ASP A 131 2.98 -1.59 44.47
C ASP A 131 4.28 -0.84 44.77
N GLY A 132 4.29 -0.16 45.93
CA GLY A 132 5.48 0.46 46.45
C GLY A 132 6.48 -0.60 46.88
N GLU A 133 7.63 -0.65 46.21
CA GLU A 133 8.87 -1.11 46.81
C GLU A 133 9.87 0.03 46.76
N GLU A 134 10.03 0.67 47.91
CA GLU A 134 11.08 1.66 48.17
C GLU A 134 12.45 0.99 47.98
N ALA A 135 13.22 1.46 47.01
CA ALA A 135 14.65 1.21 46.94
C ALA A 135 15.39 2.54 47.03
N GLU A 136 15.66 2.92 48.28
CA GLU A 136 16.86 3.59 48.81
C GLU A 136 17.63 4.54 47.87
N ALA A 137 17.70 5.79 48.32
CA ALA A 137 18.45 6.88 47.72
C ALA A 137 19.95 6.55 47.53
N GLY A 138 20.38 6.53 46.27
CA GLY A 138 21.80 6.63 45.89
C GLY A 138 22.17 8.07 45.53
N GLU A 139 23.22 8.57 46.18
CA GLU A 139 23.74 9.95 46.20
C GLU A 139 23.93 10.65 44.84
N PRO A 140 23.89 12.01 44.80
CA PRO A 140 24.11 12.77 43.57
C PRO A 140 25.59 12.88 43.22
N LEU A 141 25.99 12.37 42.05
CA LEU A 141 27.29 12.70 41.45
C LEU A 141 27.19 14.01 40.67
N ALA A 142 27.96 14.98 41.14
CA ALA A 142 28.22 16.26 40.50
C ALA A 142 29.19 16.12 39.31
N GLY A 143 29.03 17.01 38.32
CA GLY A 143 29.94 17.23 37.18
C GLY A 143 29.61 16.35 35.97
N ASP A 144 29.56 16.82 34.74
CA ASP A 144 30.32 17.89 34.12
C ASP A 144 29.55 18.51 32.93
N THR A 145 29.90 19.76 32.69
CA THR A 145 29.44 20.75 31.75
C THR A 145 29.50 20.31 30.28
N ALA A 146 28.54 20.79 29.50
CA ALA A 146 28.61 20.82 28.04
C ALA A 146 29.78 21.70 27.57
N GLU A 147 30.53 21.27 26.55
CA GLU A 147 30.91 22.18 25.47
C GLU A 147 31.34 21.44 24.20
N SER A 148 30.74 21.88 23.10
CA SER A 148 30.99 21.51 21.72
C SER A 148 31.74 22.63 21.01
N VAL A 149 33.00 22.46 20.62
CA VAL A 149 33.70 23.24 19.56
C VAL A 149 34.93 22.39 19.16
N GLY A 150 35.36 22.16 17.94
CA GLY A 150 35.01 22.61 16.60
C GLY A 150 36.20 22.28 15.68
N ALA A 151 35.92 22.26 14.38
CA ALA A 151 36.83 22.49 13.26
C ALA A 151 38.12 21.65 13.11
N SER A 152 38.06 20.82 12.07
CA SER A 152 39.14 20.43 11.18
C SER A 152 40.01 21.60 10.68
N GLU A 153 41.24 21.24 10.31
CA GLU A 153 42.11 21.77 9.24
C GLU A 153 43.49 22.34 9.64
N SER A 154 44.48 21.74 8.96
CA SER A 154 45.69 22.34 8.38
C SER A 154 47.03 22.08 9.07
N GLY A 155 48.02 21.78 8.22
CA GLY A 155 49.46 21.67 8.53
C GLY A 155 49.96 20.23 8.47
N ALA A 156 50.34 19.66 7.32
CA ALA A 156 51.59 19.90 6.58
C ALA A 156 52.84 19.33 7.28
N ILE A 157 53.77 18.81 6.44
CA ILE A 157 55.20 18.48 6.68
C ILE A 157 55.46 17.23 7.55
N ASP A 158 56.43 16.35 7.34
CA ASP A 158 57.55 16.12 6.40
C ASP A 158 58.11 14.72 6.77
N GLY A 159 58.63 13.94 5.80
CA GLY A 159 59.21 12.61 6.04
C GLY A 159 59.11 11.64 4.87
#